data_AF-A0A838JI54-F1
#
_entry.id   AF-A0A838JI54-F1
#
_cell.length_a   1.000
_cell.length_b   1.000
_cell.length_c   1.000
_cell.angle_alpha   90.00
_cell.angle_beta   90.00
_cell.angle_gamma   90.00
#
_symmetry.space_group_name_H-M   'P 1'
#
loop_
_entity.id
_entity.type
_entity.pdbx_description
1 polymer ?
#
loop_
_entity_poly.entity_id
_entity_poly.type
_entity_poly.pdbx_seq_one_letter_code
_entity_poly.pdbx_strand_id
1 'polypeptide(L)'
;VLGSDLGYRIVRNGLLAYALFQAWGNIPTQFEGTQGSTLLQAVDAWRGDDRDSRVALIEDAIGLSRTFDGTGSLQRSKQALRWHYTYAGPNYQLIAMDTRTERHYRAPADFPGLLSPQAMQTQLAMNRREDVEVTIILSAAPVLGIDFVENIQFWSRWQMKDNYSFDREAWALEWGTFQQLLHTISSMQRVVFLSGDVHYAFGSSLEYWNRRAGRTARLVNYTSSPFCNEGSGSQISVLALGYPRLRRLLRRGEALDFFVWDVVGEDHHTLNYLLTLIRKRSYRFWWAIPRLVATRRSSQEIVLPAWGWLKGAFDILPPDKSYRLRYLSNTLIRAGQREHRPHTNLSRLIARPLRTILRGITFLQSKTEVARRRLQSTTDTFDKKTAPLLRQPTTNLLEHAIDGTEFIERRLDRPRRGLVNALLHSETWLSRWKAGSLIVGYNNIGEISFDWDTDTKDVKQKLWWYNPDNPDRLQSTEYIQALTLPEPEDEPALP
;
A
#
# COMPACT_ATOMS: atom_id res chain seq x y z
N VAL A 1 10.83 -10.82 16.84
CA VAL A 1 10.61 -12.14 16.18
C VAL A 1 11.90 -12.94 16.20
N LEU A 2 12.95 -12.54 15.48
CA LEU A 2 14.22 -13.31 15.47
C LEU A 2 14.99 -13.29 16.80
N GLY A 3 14.83 -12.23 17.60
CA GLY A 3 15.45 -12.12 18.93
C GLY A 3 14.79 -12.92 20.05
N SER A 4 13.74 -13.72 19.76
CA SER A 4 13.16 -14.64 20.75
C SER A 4 13.11 -16.06 20.20
N ASP A 5 13.37 -17.05 21.05
CA ASP A 5 13.42 -18.45 20.63
C ASP A 5 12.08 -18.93 20.06
N LEU A 6 10.96 -18.51 20.67
CA LEU A 6 9.62 -18.81 20.15
C LEU A 6 9.40 -18.21 18.77
N GLY A 7 9.73 -16.93 18.57
CA GLY A 7 9.53 -16.25 17.29
C GLY A 7 10.40 -16.86 16.20
N TYR A 8 11.65 -17.18 16.52
CA TYR A 8 12.58 -17.85 15.62
C TYR A 8 12.08 -19.25 15.23
N ARG A 9 11.60 -20.05 16.20
CA ARG A 9 11.01 -21.37 15.96
C ARG A 9 9.75 -21.30 15.08
N ILE A 10 8.90 -20.29 15.28
CA ILE A 10 7.72 -20.08 14.42
C ILE A 10 8.14 -19.86 12.95
N VAL A 11 9.15 -19.01 12.71
CA VAL A 11 9.65 -18.75 11.35
C VAL A 11 10.26 -20.02 10.75
N ARG A 12 11.09 -20.75 11.51
CA ARG A 12 11.68 -22.02 11.06
C ARG A 12 10.61 -23.03 10.66
N ASN A 13 9.59 -23.22 11.49
CA ASN A 13 8.49 -24.14 11.21
C ASN A 13 7.69 -23.70 9.97
N GLY A 14 7.45 -22.40 9.81
CA GLY A 14 6.76 -21.86 8.64
C GLY A 14 7.54 -22.10 7.33
N LEU A 15 8.84 -21.81 7.33
CA LEU A 15 9.71 -22.07 6.18
C LEU A 15 9.86 -23.57 5.87
N LEU A 16 9.93 -24.42 6.90
CA LEU A 16 9.92 -25.88 6.72
C LEU A 16 8.61 -26.37 6.10
N ALA A 17 7.46 -25.90 6.61
CA ALA A 17 6.17 -26.26 6.03
C ALA A 17 6.08 -25.80 4.57
N TYR A 18 6.53 -24.59 4.25
CA TYR A 18 6.62 -24.13 2.87
C TYR A 18 7.55 -25.02 2.02
N ALA A 19 8.72 -25.38 2.54
CA ALA A 19 9.68 -26.23 1.84
C ALA A 19 9.06 -27.58 1.45
N LEU A 20 8.41 -28.25 2.41
CA LEU A 20 7.87 -29.60 2.23
C LEU A 20 6.58 -29.64 1.40
N PHE A 21 5.68 -28.68 1.61
CA PHE A 21 4.32 -28.74 1.04
C PHE A 21 4.12 -27.83 -0.18
N GLN A 22 5.07 -26.97 -0.52
CA GLN A 22 4.97 -26.07 -1.67
C GLN A 22 6.25 -26.04 -2.50
N ALA A 23 7.38 -25.68 -1.90
CA ALA A 23 8.63 -25.47 -2.65
C ALA A 23 9.12 -26.76 -3.33
N TRP A 24 8.92 -27.92 -2.71
CA TRP A 24 9.27 -29.22 -3.30
C TRP A 24 8.52 -29.47 -4.61
N GLY A 25 7.21 -29.23 -4.64
CA GLY A 25 6.43 -29.33 -5.87
C GLY A 25 6.77 -28.25 -6.90
N ASN A 26 7.12 -27.05 -6.45
CA ASN A 26 7.45 -25.92 -7.34
C ASN A 26 8.79 -26.11 -8.08
N ILE A 27 9.80 -26.68 -7.41
CA ILE A 27 11.16 -26.89 -7.96
C ILE A 27 11.69 -28.27 -7.57
N PRO A 28 11.15 -29.39 -8.10
CA PRO A 28 11.52 -30.74 -7.67
C PRO A 28 13.02 -31.02 -7.81
N THR A 29 13.65 -30.51 -8.87
CA THR A 29 15.08 -30.70 -9.16
C THR A 29 16.00 -30.15 -8.08
N GLN A 30 15.61 -29.11 -7.33
CA GLN A 30 16.45 -28.60 -6.23
C GLN A 30 16.46 -29.57 -5.02
N PHE A 31 15.40 -30.36 -4.87
CA PHE A 31 15.25 -31.35 -3.80
C PHE A 31 15.88 -32.70 -4.13
N GLU A 32 16.07 -32.99 -5.41
CA GLU A 32 16.88 -34.10 -5.91
C GLU A 32 18.39 -33.81 -5.77
N GLY A 33 18.77 -32.53 -5.79
CA GLY A 33 20.15 -32.09 -5.57
C GLY A 33 20.60 -32.16 -4.11
N THR A 34 21.91 -32.02 -3.88
CA THR A 34 22.56 -32.18 -2.56
C THR A 34 21.93 -31.34 -1.44
N GLN A 35 21.55 -30.09 -1.74
CA GLN A 35 21.02 -29.18 -0.72
C GLN A 35 19.66 -29.65 -0.20
N GLY A 36 18.71 -29.91 -1.10
CA GLY A 36 17.38 -30.34 -0.68
C GLY A 36 17.35 -31.78 -0.19
N SER A 37 18.18 -32.69 -0.74
CA SER A 37 18.29 -34.05 -0.20
C SER A 37 18.81 -34.03 1.25
N THR A 38 19.76 -33.16 1.56
CA THR A 38 20.28 -32.97 2.93
C THR A 38 19.20 -32.42 3.86
N LEU A 39 18.42 -31.43 3.41
CA LEU A 39 17.28 -30.92 4.18
C LEU A 39 16.27 -32.03 4.49
N LEU A 40 15.88 -32.81 3.49
CA LEU A 40 14.87 -33.87 3.64
C LEU A 40 15.36 -34.96 4.62
N GLN A 41 16.62 -35.38 4.53
CA GLN A 41 17.22 -36.34 5.47
C GLN A 41 17.29 -35.78 6.90
N ALA A 42 17.69 -34.52 7.04
CA ALA A 42 17.76 -33.87 8.35
C ALA A 42 16.37 -33.76 9.00
N VAL A 43 15.35 -33.37 8.23
CA VAL A 43 13.96 -33.28 8.71
C VAL A 43 13.39 -34.64 9.06
N ASP A 44 13.58 -35.66 8.22
CA ASP A 44 13.07 -37.02 8.45
C ASP A 44 13.64 -37.64 9.74
N ALA A 45 14.88 -37.30 10.09
CA ALA A 45 15.54 -37.80 11.28
C ALA A 45 15.33 -36.93 12.53
N TRP A 46 14.84 -35.69 12.37
CA TRP A 46 14.57 -34.75 13.46
C TRP A 46 13.24 -35.06 14.17
N ARG A 47 13.19 -34.91 15.49
CA ARG A 47 11.99 -35.19 16.32
C ARG A 47 11.50 -33.98 17.11
N GLY A 48 11.85 -32.78 16.66
CA GLY A 48 11.38 -31.52 17.28
C GLY A 48 12.22 -31.02 18.47
N ASP A 49 13.39 -31.63 18.72
CA ASP A 49 14.35 -31.17 19.72
C ASP A 49 15.22 -30.04 19.16
N ASP A 50 15.16 -28.85 19.77
CA ASP A 50 15.88 -27.67 19.33
C ASP A 50 17.39 -27.73 19.63
N ARG A 51 17.84 -28.69 20.45
CA ARG A 51 19.26 -28.89 20.79
C ARG A 51 19.99 -29.83 19.83
N ASP A 52 19.24 -30.44 18.92
CA ASP A 52 19.77 -31.36 17.93
C ASP A 52 20.69 -30.63 16.93
N SER A 53 21.87 -31.19 16.65
CA SER A 53 22.82 -30.60 15.71
C SER A 53 22.26 -30.46 14.28
N ARG A 54 21.26 -31.26 13.91
CA ARG A 54 20.56 -31.19 12.63
C ARG A 54 19.77 -29.90 12.45
N VAL A 55 19.40 -29.23 13.53
CA VAL A 55 18.67 -27.95 13.49
C VAL A 55 19.47 -26.90 12.72
N ALA A 56 20.80 -26.84 12.91
CA ALA A 56 21.65 -25.92 12.17
C ALA A 56 21.64 -26.21 10.66
N LEU A 57 21.69 -27.49 10.27
CA LEU A 57 21.60 -27.90 8.86
C LEU A 57 20.26 -27.50 8.24
N ILE A 58 19.18 -27.67 9.00
CA ILE A 58 17.83 -27.26 8.59
C ILE A 58 17.77 -25.74 8.40
N GLU A 59 18.27 -24.97 9.38
CA GLU A 59 18.27 -23.51 9.38
C GLU A 59 19.11 -22.95 8.22
N ASP A 60 20.27 -23.54 7.94
CA ASP A 60 21.11 -23.20 6.79
C ASP A 60 20.41 -23.49 5.46
N ALA A 61 19.81 -24.67 5.32
CA ALA A 61 19.13 -25.08 4.09
C ALA A 61 17.88 -24.26 3.80
N ILE A 62 17.12 -23.82 4.81
CA ILE A 62 15.98 -22.91 4.60
C ILE A 62 16.40 -21.43 4.53
N GLY A 63 17.68 -21.12 4.81
CA GLY A 63 18.23 -19.78 4.76
C GLY A 63 17.79 -18.87 5.90
N LEU A 64 17.58 -19.42 7.10
CA LEU A 64 17.15 -18.68 8.29
C LEU A 64 18.34 -18.34 9.20
N SER A 65 18.73 -17.06 9.27
CA SER A 65 19.78 -16.60 10.19
C SER A 65 19.23 -16.09 11.52
N ARG A 66 19.93 -16.41 12.64
CA ARG A 66 19.67 -15.81 13.96
C ARG A 66 20.16 -14.36 14.07
N THR A 67 21.10 -13.96 13.23
CA THR A 67 21.72 -12.64 13.26
C THR A 67 21.13 -11.76 12.17
N PHE A 68 20.23 -10.87 12.57
CA PHE A 68 19.75 -9.76 11.74
C PHE A 68 19.38 -8.58 12.63
N ASP A 69 20.05 -7.45 12.44
CA ASP A 69 19.88 -6.24 13.24
C ASP A 69 18.71 -5.37 12.77
N GLY A 70 18.03 -5.76 11.68
CA GLY A 70 16.92 -5.01 11.09
C GLY A 70 17.36 -4.00 10.03
N THR A 71 18.60 -4.07 9.54
CA THR A 71 19.13 -3.19 8.48
C THR A 71 19.73 -4.02 7.34
N GLY A 72 19.49 -3.61 6.10
CA GLY A 72 19.92 -4.33 4.90
C GLY A 72 19.02 -5.51 4.59
N SER A 73 19.63 -6.61 4.13
CA SER A 73 18.92 -7.85 3.77
C SER A 73 19.32 -8.96 4.71
N LEU A 74 18.39 -9.90 4.95
CA LEU A 74 18.69 -11.10 5.72
C LEU A 74 19.82 -11.89 5.05
N GLN A 75 20.88 -12.18 5.80
CA GLN A 75 21.98 -13.00 5.30
C GLN A 75 21.55 -14.46 5.24
N ARG A 76 21.82 -15.12 4.10
CA ARG A 76 21.43 -16.50 3.83
C ARG A 76 22.67 -17.36 3.56
N SER A 77 22.63 -18.61 4.00
CA SER A 77 23.69 -19.57 3.69
C SER A 77 23.81 -19.77 2.17
N LYS A 78 25.02 -20.04 1.68
CA LYS A 78 25.23 -20.45 0.28
C LYS A 78 24.57 -21.79 -0.05
N GLN A 79 24.24 -22.57 0.98
CA GLN A 79 23.53 -23.84 0.87
C GLN A 79 22.01 -23.67 0.97
N ALA A 80 21.52 -22.43 1.15
CA ALA A 80 20.10 -22.17 1.25
C ALA A 80 19.39 -22.46 -0.07
N LEU A 81 18.25 -23.14 0.03
CA LEU A 81 17.33 -23.38 -1.06
C LEU A 81 16.79 -22.05 -1.61
N ARG A 82 16.45 -22.07 -2.90
CA ARG A 82 15.86 -20.90 -3.56
C ARG A 82 14.35 -21.06 -3.59
N TRP A 83 13.65 -20.00 -3.18
CA TRP A 83 12.20 -19.97 -3.13
C TRP A 83 11.57 -19.34 -4.39
N HIS A 84 12.32 -18.49 -5.08
CA HIS A 84 11.94 -17.94 -6.38
C HIS A 84 12.27 -18.93 -7.50
N TYR A 85 11.49 -18.89 -8.57
CA TYR A 85 11.70 -19.73 -9.75
C TYR A 85 11.12 -19.11 -11.00
N THR A 86 11.51 -19.66 -12.14
CA THR A 86 10.99 -19.25 -13.44
C THR A 86 10.46 -20.46 -14.18
N TYR A 87 9.45 -20.21 -15.02
CA TYR A 87 8.93 -21.19 -15.96
C TYR A 87 8.88 -20.56 -17.35
N ALA A 88 9.45 -21.25 -18.32
CA ALA A 88 9.47 -20.84 -19.72
C ALA A 88 8.32 -21.52 -20.46
N GLY A 89 7.35 -20.74 -20.93
CA GLY A 89 6.38 -21.17 -21.91
C GLY A 89 6.86 -20.87 -23.35
N PRO A 90 6.06 -21.25 -24.36
CA PRO A 90 6.39 -20.98 -25.76
C PRO A 90 6.49 -19.47 -26.06
N ASN A 91 5.44 -18.70 -25.73
CA ASN A 91 5.34 -17.27 -26.01
C ASN A 91 5.21 -16.40 -24.74
N TYR A 92 5.35 -17.02 -23.56
CA TYR A 92 5.30 -16.33 -22.27
C TYR A 92 6.37 -16.85 -21.33
N GLN A 93 6.69 -16.07 -20.31
CA GLN A 93 7.45 -16.54 -19.17
C GLN A 93 6.68 -16.28 -17.88
N LEU A 94 6.92 -17.11 -16.87
CA LEU A 94 6.44 -16.89 -15.51
C LEU A 94 7.64 -16.73 -14.59
N ILE A 95 7.59 -15.71 -13.74
CA ILE A 95 8.57 -15.47 -12.67
C ILE A 95 7.84 -15.48 -11.33
N ALA A 96 8.12 -16.47 -10.50
CA ALA A 96 7.61 -16.53 -9.14
C ALA A 96 8.62 -15.87 -8.19
N MET A 97 8.23 -14.75 -7.57
CA MET A 97 9.13 -13.99 -6.69
C MET A 97 9.10 -14.52 -5.26
N ASP A 98 10.25 -14.41 -4.59
CA ASP A 98 10.35 -14.52 -3.14
C ASP A 98 10.38 -13.13 -2.52
N THR A 99 9.20 -12.62 -2.13
CA THR A 99 9.02 -11.31 -1.49
C THR A 99 8.99 -11.39 0.04
N ARG A 100 9.31 -12.56 0.62
CA ARG A 100 9.26 -12.80 2.07
C ARG A 100 10.64 -12.92 2.68
N THR A 101 11.53 -13.72 2.09
CA THR A 101 12.86 -14.00 2.67
C THR A 101 13.97 -13.09 2.12
N GLU A 102 13.70 -12.44 0.98
CA GLU A 102 14.66 -11.58 0.27
C GLU A 102 14.39 -10.07 0.43
N ARG A 103 13.70 -9.70 1.52
CA ARG A 103 13.33 -8.31 1.85
C ARG A 103 14.55 -7.43 2.18
N HIS A 104 14.36 -6.13 2.04
CA HIS A 104 15.31 -5.10 2.41
C HIS A 104 14.74 -4.15 3.46
N TYR A 105 15.55 -3.79 4.46
CA TYR A 105 15.18 -2.91 5.56
C TYR A 105 16.15 -1.73 5.62
N ARG A 106 15.64 -0.50 5.53
CA ARG A 106 16.47 0.70 5.69
C ARG A 106 16.89 0.90 7.15
N ALA A 107 15.95 0.64 8.05
CA ALA A 107 16.13 0.69 9.49
C ALA A 107 15.11 -0.24 10.18
N PRO A 108 15.34 -0.65 11.43
CA PRO A 108 14.47 -1.62 12.12
C PRO A 108 13.01 -1.19 12.28
N ALA A 109 12.74 0.12 12.31
CA ALA A 109 11.41 0.69 12.48
C ALA A 109 10.70 1.07 11.17
N ASP A 110 11.40 1.01 10.04
CA ASP A 110 10.86 1.35 8.73
C ASP A 110 10.07 0.17 8.13
N PHE A 111 9.19 0.48 7.18
CA PHE A 111 8.56 -0.56 6.36
C PHE A 111 9.62 -1.24 5.46
N PRO A 112 9.55 -2.57 5.28
CA PRO A 112 10.48 -3.26 4.41
C PRO A 112 10.20 -2.97 2.93
N GLY A 113 11.27 -2.88 2.14
CA GLY A 113 11.22 -3.17 0.71
C GLY A 113 11.05 -4.67 0.51
N LEU A 114 10.16 -5.08 -0.39
CA LEU A 114 9.83 -6.50 -0.56
C LEU A 114 10.92 -7.33 -1.25
N LEU A 115 11.81 -6.67 -2.01
CA LEU A 115 13.01 -7.27 -2.58
C LEU A 115 14.21 -6.36 -2.31
N SER A 116 15.33 -6.95 -1.95
CA SER A 116 16.61 -6.24 -1.95
C SER A 116 17.07 -5.91 -3.37
N PRO A 117 17.99 -4.94 -3.55
CA PRO A 117 18.55 -4.64 -4.87
C PRO A 117 19.16 -5.87 -5.55
N GLN A 118 19.85 -6.72 -4.78
CA GLN A 118 20.40 -7.98 -5.27
C GLN A 118 19.29 -8.96 -5.68
N ALA A 119 18.26 -9.12 -4.85
CA ALA A 119 17.14 -10.00 -5.15
C ALA A 119 16.34 -9.53 -6.38
N MET A 120 16.17 -8.22 -6.54
CA MET A 120 15.54 -7.65 -7.74
C MET A 120 16.34 -7.94 -9.00
N GLN A 121 17.67 -7.84 -8.92
CA GLN A 121 18.55 -8.20 -10.02
C GLN A 121 18.47 -9.70 -10.36
N THR A 122 18.59 -10.57 -9.36
CA THR A 122 18.65 -12.02 -9.58
C THR A 122 17.32 -12.66 -9.93
N GLN A 123 16.21 -12.15 -9.39
CA GLN A 123 14.88 -12.71 -9.64
C GLN A 123 14.24 -12.14 -10.91
N LEU A 124 14.46 -10.86 -11.23
CA LEU A 124 13.76 -10.18 -12.33
C LEU A 124 14.69 -9.80 -13.49
N ALA A 125 15.71 -8.98 -13.23
CA ALA A 125 16.52 -8.41 -14.31
C ALA A 125 17.29 -9.48 -15.10
N MET A 126 17.92 -10.43 -14.40
CA MET A 126 18.68 -11.52 -15.02
C MET A 126 17.80 -12.58 -15.69
N ASN A 127 16.54 -12.72 -15.27
CA ASN A 127 15.59 -13.68 -15.84
C ASN A 127 14.70 -13.07 -16.93
N ARG A 128 14.99 -11.85 -17.39
CA ARG A 128 14.25 -11.24 -18.49
C ARG A 128 14.50 -12.03 -19.78
N ARG A 129 13.42 -12.39 -20.46
CA ARG A 129 13.42 -12.91 -21.83
C ARG A 129 12.89 -11.85 -22.79
N GLU A 130 13.55 -11.71 -23.93
CA GLU A 130 13.13 -10.80 -25.01
C GLU A 130 12.28 -11.49 -26.08
N ASP A 131 12.33 -12.83 -26.12
CA ASP A 131 11.65 -13.69 -27.08
C ASP A 131 10.23 -14.08 -26.65
N VAL A 132 9.70 -13.46 -25.60
CA VAL A 132 8.36 -13.72 -25.06
C VAL A 132 7.46 -12.52 -25.25
N GLU A 133 6.18 -12.76 -25.48
CA GLU A 133 5.22 -11.68 -25.71
C GLU A 133 4.62 -11.12 -24.41
N VAL A 134 4.59 -11.91 -23.34
CA VAL A 134 4.13 -11.49 -22.01
C VAL A 134 4.95 -12.14 -20.90
N THR A 135 5.21 -11.37 -19.84
CA THR A 135 5.78 -11.87 -18.59
C THR A 135 4.72 -11.91 -17.50
N ILE A 136 4.45 -13.10 -16.97
CA ILE A 136 3.61 -13.30 -15.78
C ILE A 136 4.51 -13.25 -14.55
N ILE A 137 4.16 -12.47 -13.54
CA ILE A 137 4.91 -12.39 -12.28
C ILE A 137 4.00 -12.79 -11.13
N LEU A 138 4.38 -13.81 -10.37
CA LEU A 138 3.69 -14.16 -9.13
C LEU A 138 4.29 -13.33 -7.99
N SER A 139 3.45 -12.53 -7.34
CA SER A 139 3.80 -11.73 -6.17
C SER A 139 2.87 -12.10 -5.03
N ALA A 140 3.39 -12.42 -3.84
CA ALA A 140 2.55 -12.76 -2.69
C ALA A 140 1.51 -11.66 -2.39
N ALA A 141 1.98 -10.42 -2.22
CA ALA A 141 1.14 -9.25 -2.03
C ALA A 141 0.90 -8.50 -3.37
N PRO A 142 -0.21 -7.74 -3.50
CA PRO A 142 -0.50 -6.97 -4.71
C PRO A 142 0.56 -5.90 -4.96
N VAL A 143 1.08 -5.87 -6.18
CA VAL A 143 2.07 -4.87 -6.64
C VAL A 143 1.40 -3.53 -6.89
N LEU A 144 0.26 -3.55 -7.58
CA LEU A 144 -0.56 -2.38 -7.89
C LEU A 144 -1.80 -2.33 -6.97
N GLY A 145 -1.56 -2.46 -5.65
CA GLY A 145 -2.59 -2.51 -4.62
C GLY A 145 -3.29 -1.19 -4.33
N ILE A 146 -4.40 -1.25 -3.58
CA ILE A 146 -5.25 -0.08 -3.25
C ILE A 146 -4.48 0.97 -2.44
N ASP A 147 -3.52 0.51 -1.61
CA ASP A 147 -2.63 1.35 -0.81
C ASP A 147 -1.70 2.25 -1.63
N PHE A 148 -1.50 1.95 -2.92
CA PHE A 148 -0.74 2.79 -3.84
C PHE A 148 -1.25 4.24 -3.83
N VAL A 149 -2.57 4.42 -3.63
CA VAL A 149 -3.22 5.74 -3.56
C VAL A 149 -3.32 6.25 -2.12
N GLU A 150 -3.52 5.35 -1.15
CA GLU A 150 -3.71 5.72 0.25
C GLU A 150 -2.43 6.26 0.88
N ASN A 151 -1.28 5.66 0.56
CA ASN A 151 0.00 6.13 1.07
C ASN A 151 0.30 7.56 0.62
N ILE A 152 -0.19 8.02 -0.53
CA ILE A 152 0.00 9.41 -0.99
C ILE A 152 -0.78 10.40 -0.10
N GLN A 153 -1.79 9.96 0.64
CA GLN A 153 -2.68 10.81 1.45
C GLN A 153 -2.46 10.66 2.96
N PHE A 154 -1.20 10.85 3.40
CA PHE A 154 -0.68 11.47 4.65
C PHE A 154 -1.26 11.15 6.05
N TRP A 155 -2.50 10.69 6.25
CA TRP A 155 -3.09 10.61 7.58
C TRP A 155 -2.67 9.40 8.42
N SER A 156 -2.21 8.31 7.78
CA SER A 156 -1.81 7.08 8.50
C SER A 156 -0.58 7.28 9.39
N ARG A 157 0.36 8.17 9.02
CA ARG A 157 1.63 8.38 9.74
C ARG A 157 1.54 9.26 10.99
N TRP A 158 0.53 10.14 11.11
CA TRP A 158 0.49 11.12 12.22
C TRP A 158 -0.35 10.63 13.42
N GLN A 159 -1.36 9.78 13.23
CA GLN A 159 -2.30 9.42 14.30
C GLN A 159 -2.14 7.99 14.86
N MET A 160 -1.36 7.10 14.24
CA MET A 160 -1.37 5.69 14.64
C MET A 160 0.03 5.22 15.05
N LYS A 161 0.25 5.20 16.38
CA LYS A 161 1.43 4.59 17.01
C LYS A 161 1.42 3.06 16.95
N ASP A 162 0.29 2.44 16.58
CA ASP A 162 0.14 0.99 16.49
C ASP A 162 0.27 0.51 15.04
N ASN A 163 1.53 0.37 14.62
CA ASN A 163 1.97 -0.13 13.31
C ASN A 163 1.55 -1.60 13.00
N TYR A 164 0.72 -2.23 13.82
CA TYR A 164 0.27 -3.63 13.64
C TYR A 164 -1.08 -3.75 12.91
N SER A 165 -1.78 -2.63 12.69
CA SER A 165 -3.11 -2.59 12.07
C SER A 165 -3.09 -2.49 10.54
N PHE A 166 -1.93 -2.18 9.95
CA PHE A 166 -1.72 -2.12 8.50
C PHE A 166 -0.93 -3.33 8.04
N ASP A 167 -1.36 -3.92 6.92
CA ASP A 167 -0.61 -4.95 6.23
C ASP A 167 0.74 -4.35 5.78
N ARG A 168 1.85 -4.79 6.38
CA ARG A 168 3.19 -4.20 6.19
C ARG A 168 3.83 -4.61 4.87
N GLU A 169 3.02 -5.10 3.94
CA GLU A 169 3.48 -5.89 2.81
C GLU A 169 3.09 -5.30 1.46
N ALA A 170 2.36 -4.20 1.46
CA ALA A 170 2.16 -3.44 0.25
C ALA A 170 3.51 -2.90 -0.24
N TRP A 171 3.85 -3.23 -1.48
CA TRP A 171 5.00 -2.65 -2.20
C TRP A 171 5.06 -1.12 -2.07
N ALA A 172 3.87 -0.53 -2.03
CA ALA A 172 3.61 0.87 -1.87
C ALA A 172 4.10 1.51 -0.54
N LEU A 173 4.54 0.73 0.44
CA LEU A 173 5.00 1.26 1.73
C LEU A 173 6.47 1.69 1.70
N GLU A 174 7.29 1.05 0.87
CA GLU A 174 8.68 1.44 0.64
C GLU A 174 8.86 1.86 -0.84
N TRP A 175 8.73 3.16 -1.06
CA TRP A 175 8.64 3.74 -2.40
C TRP A 175 9.91 3.57 -3.22
N GLY A 176 11.09 3.53 -2.58
CA GLY A 176 12.36 3.35 -3.29
C GLY A 176 12.42 2.00 -4.02
N THR A 177 12.16 0.93 -3.29
CA THR A 177 12.10 -0.45 -3.78
C THR A 177 10.99 -0.60 -4.81
N PHE A 178 9.83 0.00 -4.60
CA PHE A 178 8.75 -0.06 -5.57
C PHE A 178 9.08 0.63 -6.90
N GLN A 179 9.74 1.80 -6.87
CA GLN A 179 10.19 2.45 -8.09
C GLN A 179 11.27 1.64 -8.81
N GLN A 180 12.21 1.07 -8.07
CA GLN A 180 13.21 0.16 -8.64
C GLN A 180 12.53 -1.04 -9.32
N LEU A 181 11.49 -1.63 -8.70
CA LEU A 181 10.71 -2.69 -9.29
C LEU A 181 10.11 -2.26 -10.63
N LEU A 182 9.38 -1.13 -10.66
CA LEU A 182 8.76 -0.60 -11.88
C LEU A 182 9.80 -0.36 -12.97
N HIS A 183 10.95 0.21 -12.61
CA HIS A 183 12.06 0.43 -13.54
C HIS A 183 12.55 -0.89 -14.13
N THR A 184 12.87 -1.87 -13.30
CA THR A 184 13.38 -3.19 -13.72
C THR A 184 12.41 -3.90 -14.66
N ILE A 185 11.12 -3.99 -14.28
CA ILE A 185 10.11 -4.70 -15.08
C ILE A 185 9.64 -3.92 -16.31
N SER A 186 9.85 -2.59 -16.37
CA SER A 186 9.46 -1.80 -17.55
C SER A 186 10.12 -2.31 -18.84
N SER A 187 11.30 -2.91 -18.72
CA SER A 187 12.03 -3.57 -19.82
C SER A 187 11.33 -4.81 -20.39
N MET A 188 10.40 -5.40 -19.65
CA MET A 188 9.60 -6.56 -20.08
C MET A 188 8.36 -6.14 -20.87
N GLN A 189 8.06 -4.83 -20.94
CA GLN A 189 6.99 -4.19 -21.71
C GLN A 189 5.55 -4.62 -21.35
N ARG A 190 5.22 -5.90 -21.34
CA ARG A 190 3.90 -6.46 -21.00
C ARG A 190 4.03 -7.38 -19.79
N VAL A 191 3.51 -6.93 -18.66
CA VAL A 191 3.62 -7.67 -17.39
C VAL A 191 2.25 -7.90 -16.78
N VAL A 192 1.96 -9.15 -16.39
CA VAL A 192 0.76 -9.53 -15.66
C VAL A 192 1.16 -10.07 -14.29
N PHE A 193 0.81 -9.34 -13.24
CA PHE A 193 0.95 -9.77 -11.86
C PHE A 193 -0.24 -10.60 -11.41
N LEU A 194 0.05 -11.73 -10.79
CA LEU A 194 -0.93 -12.52 -10.04
C LEU A 194 -0.60 -12.41 -8.55
N SER A 195 -1.59 -12.01 -7.74
CA SER A 195 -1.36 -11.65 -6.34
C SER A 195 -2.44 -12.14 -5.37
N GLY A 196 -2.09 -12.19 -4.07
CA GLY A 196 -2.95 -12.63 -2.97
C GLY A 196 -2.74 -11.81 -1.69
N ASP A 197 -2.69 -12.48 -0.53
CA ASP A 197 -2.41 -11.96 0.82
C ASP A 197 -3.51 -11.08 1.44
N VAL A 198 -4.12 -10.18 0.66
CA VAL A 198 -4.97 -9.10 1.19
C VAL A 198 -6.41 -9.50 1.53
N HIS A 199 -6.78 -10.78 1.34
CA HIS A 199 -8.11 -11.34 1.63
C HIS A 199 -9.29 -10.63 0.91
N TYR A 200 -9.02 -10.07 -0.26
CA TYR A 200 -10.03 -9.60 -1.21
C TYR A 200 -9.47 -9.67 -2.64
N ALA A 201 -10.32 -9.52 -3.65
CA ALA A 201 -9.93 -9.58 -5.06
C ALA A 201 -10.30 -8.31 -5.81
N PHE A 202 -9.45 -7.91 -6.75
CA PHE A 202 -9.62 -6.74 -7.63
C PHE A 202 -8.66 -6.84 -8.82
N GLY A 203 -8.92 -6.02 -9.85
CA GLY A 203 -8.00 -5.79 -10.95
C GLY A 203 -7.49 -4.35 -10.98
N SER A 204 -6.23 -4.14 -11.34
CA SER A 204 -5.66 -2.82 -11.62
C SER A 204 -4.69 -2.87 -12.79
N SER A 205 -4.45 -1.72 -13.41
CA SER A 205 -3.51 -1.58 -14.53
C SER A 205 -2.70 -0.31 -14.41
N LEU A 206 -1.43 -0.37 -14.78
CA LEU A 206 -0.52 0.77 -14.85
C LEU A 206 0.06 0.88 -16.26
N GLU A 207 -0.07 2.06 -16.86
CA GLU A 207 0.69 2.47 -18.05
C GLU A 207 1.92 3.22 -17.56
N TYR A 208 3.07 2.88 -18.14
CA TYR A 208 4.38 3.42 -17.76
C TYR A 208 5.03 4.04 -18.98
N TRP A 209 5.52 5.27 -18.84
CA TRP A 209 6.33 5.97 -19.84
C TRP A 209 7.66 6.41 -19.21
N ASN A 210 8.76 6.11 -19.87
CA ASN A 210 10.08 6.63 -19.54
C ASN A 210 10.62 7.43 -20.73
N ARG A 211 10.66 8.76 -20.57
CA ARG A 211 11.05 9.69 -21.63
C ARG A 211 12.52 9.54 -22.00
N ARG A 212 13.39 9.35 -21.00
CA ARG A 212 14.85 9.22 -21.22
C ARG A 212 15.19 7.96 -22.00
N ALA A 213 14.54 6.85 -21.68
CA ALA A 213 14.79 5.56 -22.32
C ALA A 213 13.96 5.33 -23.58
N GLY A 214 13.02 6.23 -23.91
CA GLY A 214 12.06 6.03 -25.01
C GLY A 214 11.23 4.75 -24.86
N ARG A 215 10.93 4.36 -23.62
CA ARG A 215 10.35 3.05 -23.30
C ARG A 215 8.98 3.19 -22.67
N THR A 216 8.04 2.35 -23.13
CA THR A 216 6.73 2.21 -22.52
C THR A 216 6.48 0.78 -22.03
N ALA A 217 5.62 0.65 -21.03
CA ALA A 217 5.18 -0.64 -20.53
C ALA A 217 3.72 -0.59 -20.08
N ARG A 218 3.04 -1.73 -20.22
CA ARG A 218 1.70 -2.01 -19.70
C ARG A 218 1.82 -3.09 -18.63
N LEU A 219 1.45 -2.73 -17.41
CA LEU A 219 1.43 -3.62 -16.26
C LEU A 219 -0.02 -3.85 -15.82
N VAL A 220 -0.39 -5.09 -15.55
CA VAL A 220 -1.71 -5.46 -15.04
C VAL A 220 -1.53 -6.24 -13.76
N ASN A 221 -2.35 -6.01 -12.75
CA ASN A 221 -2.35 -6.78 -11.51
C ASN A 221 -3.75 -7.36 -11.28
N TYR A 222 -3.80 -8.68 -11.18
CA TYR A 222 -4.99 -9.40 -10.78
C TYR A 222 -4.78 -10.02 -9.41
N THR A 223 -5.67 -9.69 -8.48
CA THR A 223 -5.61 -10.19 -7.11
C THR A 223 -6.78 -11.12 -6.87
N SER A 224 -6.53 -12.31 -6.32
CA SER A 224 -7.54 -13.27 -5.84
C SER A 224 -7.02 -13.87 -4.55
N SER A 225 -7.69 -13.59 -3.43
CA SER A 225 -7.13 -13.86 -2.09
C SER A 225 -8.08 -14.46 -1.04
N PRO A 226 -9.40 -14.21 -1.02
CA PRO A 226 -10.25 -14.66 0.08
C PRO A 226 -10.73 -16.11 -0.07
N PHE A 227 -9.89 -17.06 -0.51
CA PHE A 227 -10.35 -18.44 -0.72
C PHE A 227 -10.81 -19.13 0.58
N CYS A 228 -10.04 -18.98 1.66
CA CYS A 228 -10.34 -19.55 2.98
C CYS A 228 -10.59 -18.50 4.07
N ASN A 229 -10.07 -17.28 3.89
CA ASN A 229 -10.18 -16.20 4.87
C ASN A 229 -10.63 -14.93 4.16
N GLU A 230 -11.76 -14.38 4.55
CA GLU A 230 -12.17 -13.05 4.10
C GLU A 230 -11.58 -11.95 4.98
N GLY A 231 -11.22 -10.82 4.38
CA GLY A 231 -10.78 -9.65 5.13
C GLY A 231 -11.93 -9.17 6.00
N SER A 232 -11.66 -8.89 7.29
CA SER A 232 -12.68 -8.33 8.17
C SER A 232 -13.28 -7.09 7.50
N GLY A 233 -14.61 -7.01 7.47
CA GLY A 233 -15.33 -5.98 6.71
C GLY A 233 -14.85 -4.56 7.02
N SER A 234 -14.23 -4.31 8.17
CA SER A 234 -13.63 -3.05 8.61
C SER A 234 -12.41 -2.57 7.78
N GLN A 235 -11.55 -3.45 7.26
CA GLN A 235 -10.40 -3.03 6.42
C GLN A 235 -10.89 -2.56 5.04
N ILE A 236 -11.82 -3.30 4.43
CA ILE A 236 -12.50 -2.91 3.18
C ILE A 236 -13.41 -1.68 3.42
N SER A 237 -13.99 -1.54 4.61
CA SER A 237 -14.75 -0.35 5.02
C SER A 237 -13.90 0.90 5.09
N VAL A 238 -12.67 0.81 5.60
CA VAL A 238 -11.76 1.96 5.69
C VAL A 238 -11.36 2.43 4.28
N LEU A 239 -11.06 1.48 3.38
CA LEU A 239 -10.83 1.75 1.96
C LEU A 239 -12.08 2.41 1.30
N ALA A 240 -13.29 1.89 1.56
CA ALA A 240 -14.53 2.35 0.95
C ALA A 240 -15.11 3.67 1.53
N LEU A 241 -15.01 3.87 2.84
CA LEU A 241 -15.60 5.00 3.59
C LEU A 241 -14.62 6.16 3.79
N GLY A 242 -13.31 5.90 3.79
CA GLY A 242 -12.27 6.91 4.01
C GLY A 242 -12.09 7.91 2.86
N TYR A 243 -12.46 7.54 1.62
CA TYR A 243 -12.00 8.27 0.45
C TYR A 243 -13.08 8.44 -0.65
N PRO A 244 -13.80 9.58 -0.69
CA PRO A 244 -14.72 9.93 -1.78
C PRO A 244 -14.09 9.97 -3.19
N ARG A 245 -12.75 10.09 -3.26
CA ARG A 245 -11.97 9.95 -4.50
C ARG A 245 -11.72 8.50 -4.86
N LEU A 246 -11.37 7.63 -3.91
CA LEU A 246 -11.25 6.19 -4.17
C LEU A 246 -12.59 5.62 -4.68
N ARG A 247 -13.72 6.08 -4.13
CA ARG A 247 -15.05 5.78 -4.68
C ARG A 247 -15.24 6.20 -6.13
N ARG A 248 -14.68 7.35 -6.56
CA ARG A 248 -14.73 7.80 -7.97
C ARG A 248 -13.79 7.01 -8.86
N LEU A 249 -12.57 6.75 -8.39
CA LEU A 249 -11.55 5.97 -9.07
C LEU A 249 -12.04 4.56 -9.35
N LEU A 250 -12.53 3.87 -8.31
CA LEU A 250 -13.07 2.53 -8.45
C LEU A 250 -14.33 2.53 -9.33
N ARG A 251 -15.31 3.43 -9.12
CA ARG A 251 -16.58 3.38 -9.87
C ARG A 251 -16.54 3.88 -11.31
N ARG A 252 -15.65 4.80 -11.65
CA ARG A 252 -15.61 5.45 -12.98
C ARG A 252 -14.41 5.01 -13.83
N GLY A 253 -13.49 4.20 -13.28
CA GLY A 253 -12.21 3.92 -13.94
C GLY A 253 -11.39 5.19 -14.17
N GLU A 254 -11.60 6.23 -13.35
CA GLU A 254 -10.86 7.49 -13.44
C GLU A 254 -9.36 7.17 -13.24
N ALA A 255 -8.53 7.62 -14.19
CA ALA A 255 -7.09 7.42 -14.12
C ALA A 255 -6.45 8.32 -13.06
N LEU A 256 -5.41 7.79 -12.43
CA LEU A 256 -4.48 8.56 -11.61
C LEU A 256 -3.15 8.69 -12.33
N ASP A 257 -2.85 9.91 -12.72
CA ASP A 257 -1.60 10.25 -13.38
C ASP A 257 -0.56 10.74 -12.37
N PHE A 258 0.67 10.28 -12.54
CA PHE A 258 1.83 10.62 -11.73
C PHE A 258 3.00 11.03 -12.62
N PHE A 259 3.76 12.01 -12.13
CA PHE A 259 5.02 12.46 -12.69
C PHE A 259 6.15 12.06 -11.76
N VAL A 260 7.27 11.63 -12.35
CA VAL A 260 8.44 11.14 -11.63
C VAL A 260 9.70 11.82 -12.11
N TRP A 261 10.54 12.20 -11.16
CA TRP A 261 11.89 12.73 -11.39
C TRP A 261 12.90 11.81 -10.73
N ASP A 262 13.91 11.39 -11.48
CA ASP A 262 15.04 10.61 -11.00
C ASP A 262 16.02 11.53 -10.27
N VAL A 263 16.28 11.24 -9.00
CA VAL A 263 17.20 12.00 -8.16
C VAL A 263 18.52 11.22 -8.11
N VAL A 264 19.50 11.66 -8.89
CA VAL A 264 20.83 11.04 -8.91
C VAL A 264 21.70 11.70 -7.84
N GLY A 265 22.01 10.97 -6.77
CA GLY A 265 22.88 11.46 -5.69
C GLY A 265 22.26 12.61 -4.89
N GLU A 266 23.06 13.64 -4.57
CA GLU A 266 22.61 14.85 -3.86
C GLU A 266 22.06 15.91 -4.83
N ASP A 267 21.16 15.55 -5.74
CA ASP A 267 20.52 16.51 -6.66
C ASP A 267 19.51 17.40 -5.91
N HIS A 268 20.07 18.40 -5.22
CA HIS A 268 19.33 19.45 -4.54
C HIS A 268 18.60 20.37 -5.53
N HIS A 269 19.01 20.43 -6.81
CA HIS A 269 18.42 21.33 -7.80
C HIS A 269 16.98 20.89 -8.13
N THR A 270 16.80 19.62 -8.48
CA THR A 270 15.47 19.03 -8.75
C THR A 270 14.54 19.21 -7.56
N LEU A 271 15.02 18.86 -6.36
CA LEU A 271 14.24 19.02 -5.13
C LEU A 271 13.86 20.49 -4.87
N ASN A 272 14.81 21.41 -4.97
CA ASN A 272 14.56 22.85 -4.72
C ASN A 272 13.58 23.44 -5.74
N TYR A 273 13.68 23.04 -7.01
CA TYR A 273 12.76 23.45 -8.06
C TYR A 273 11.32 23.00 -7.73
N LEU A 274 11.13 21.71 -7.43
CA LEU A 274 9.82 21.16 -7.08
C LEU A 274 9.25 21.78 -5.79
N LEU A 275 10.07 21.97 -4.76
CA LEU A 275 9.67 22.65 -3.53
C LEU A 275 9.22 24.09 -3.80
N THR A 276 9.88 24.79 -4.72
CA THR A 276 9.49 26.15 -5.12
C THR A 276 8.12 26.15 -5.81
N LEU A 277 7.87 25.20 -6.72
CA LEU A 277 6.55 25.04 -7.35
C LEU A 277 5.45 24.73 -6.33
N ILE A 278 5.73 23.86 -5.35
CA ILE A 278 4.77 23.53 -4.29
C ILE A 278 4.50 24.75 -3.40
N ARG A 279 5.54 25.52 -3.05
CA ARG A 279 5.43 26.74 -2.23
C ARG A 279 4.59 27.83 -2.89
N LYS A 280 4.62 27.96 -4.22
CA LYS A 280 3.74 28.88 -4.98
C LYS A 280 2.24 28.59 -4.75
N ARG A 281 1.87 27.38 -4.32
CA ARG A 281 0.50 26.98 -3.96
C ARG A 281 0.36 26.57 -2.50
N SER A 282 1.24 27.03 -1.62
CA SER A 282 1.22 26.75 -0.17
C SER A 282 -0.09 27.16 0.51
N TYR A 283 -0.79 28.19 -0.01
CA TYR A 283 -2.11 28.60 0.44
C TYR A 283 -3.18 27.48 0.33
N ARG A 284 -2.97 26.51 -0.58
CA ARG A 284 -3.76 25.27 -0.64
C ARG A 284 -3.15 24.23 0.29
N PHE A 285 -3.29 24.43 1.59
CA PHE A 285 -2.73 23.55 2.63
C PHE A 285 -2.91 22.05 2.34
N TRP A 286 -4.15 21.63 2.03
CA TRP A 286 -4.52 20.24 1.73
C TRP A 286 -3.94 19.69 0.42
N TRP A 287 -3.49 20.56 -0.48
CA TRP A 287 -2.83 20.18 -1.73
C TRP A 287 -1.30 20.13 -1.57
N ALA A 288 -0.72 21.08 -0.82
CA ALA A 288 0.72 21.26 -0.69
C ALA A 288 1.37 20.24 0.25
N ILE A 289 0.77 19.97 1.43
CA ILE A 289 1.37 19.09 2.44
C ILE A 289 1.64 17.68 1.92
N PRO A 290 0.68 16.98 1.29
CA PRO A 290 0.93 15.63 0.78
C PRO A 290 2.09 15.59 -0.22
N ARG A 291 2.26 16.64 -1.04
CA ARG A 291 3.35 16.77 -2.03
C ARG A 291 4.70 17.05 -1.37
N LEU A 292 4.76 17.92 -0.35
CA LEU A 292 5.99 18.15 0.42
C LEU A 292 6.48 16.88 1.13
N VAL A 293 5.55 16.05 1.59
CA VAL A 293 5.89 14.76 2.19
C VAL A 293 6.38 13.81 1.11
N ALA A 294 5.69 13.74 -0.04
CA ALA A 294 6.07 12.90 -1.16
C ALA A 294 7.51 13.19 -1.67
N THR A 295 7.93 14.46 -1.71
CA THR A 295 9.30 14.84 -2.08
C THR A 295 10.40 14.32 -1.15
N ARG A 296 10.04 13.78 0.03
CA ARG A 296 10.99 13.28 1.04
C ARG A 296 10.87 11.76 1.29
N ARG A 297 10.08 11.04 0.49
CA ARG A 297 9.80 9.60 0.73
C ARG A 297 10.90 8.67 0.25
N SER A 298 11.51 9.03 -0.88
CA SER A 298 12.60 8.28 -1.49
C SER A 298 13.75 9.25 -1.73
N SER A 299 14.97 8.76 -1.55
CA SER A 299 16.19 9.49 -1.86
C SER A 299 16.60 9.38 -3.33
N GLN A 300 16.00 8.43 -4.07
CA GLN A 300 16.38 8.12 -5.45
C GLN A 300 15.40 8.67 -6.49
N GLU A 301 14.14 8.89 -6.11
CA GLU A 301 13.12 9.37 -7.04
C GLU A 301 12.06 10.21 -6.31
N ILE A 302 11.52 11.22 -6.99
CA ILE A 302 10.41 12.04 -6.51
C ILE A 302 9.18 11.75 -7.37
N VAL A 303 8.15 11.18 -6.75
CA VAL A 303 6.88 10.86 -7.41
C VAL A 303 5.79 11.83 -6.92
N LEU A 304 5.15 12.53 -7.84
CA LEU A 304 4.09 13.51 -7.53
C LEU A 304 2.85 13.29 -8.40
N PRO A 305 1.64 13.56 -7.89
CA PRO A 305 0.44 13.50 -8.71
C PRO A 305 0.47 14.56 -9.81
N ALA A 306 0.07 14.21 -11.04
CA ALA A 306 0.09 15.10 -12.21
C ALA A 306 -0.94 16.24 -12.14
N TRP A 307 -1.93 16.16 -11.25
CA TRP A 307 -3.02 17.14 -11.18
C TRP A 307 -2.73 18.32 -10.25
N GLY A 308 -3.34 19.46 -10.58
CA GLY A 308 -3.41 20.61 -9.68
C GLY A 308 -2.12 21.45 -9.64
N TRP A 309 -1.35 21.48 -10.72
CA TRP A 309 -0.22 22.40 -10.92
C TRP A 309 -0.66 23.69 -11.62
N LEU A 310 0.24 24.67 -11.72
CA LEU A 310 0.03 25.88 -12.54
C LEU A 310 0.37 25.57 -13.98
N LYS A 311 -0.21 26.32 -14.93
CA LYS A 311 0.15 26.21 -16.33
C LYS A 311 1.63 26.55 -16.54
N GLY A 312 2.33 25.76 -17.35
CA GLY A 312 3.76 25.85 -17.57
C GLY A 312 4.60 25.36 -16.37
N ALA A 313 3.97 24.66 -15.42
CA ALA A 313 4.75 23.95 -14.42
C ALA A 313 5.47 22.79 -15.10
N PHE A 314 6.77 22.64 -14.79
CA PHE A 314 7.67 21.64 -15.37
C PHE A 314 8.23 21.95 -16.77
N ASP A 315 7.95 23.11 -17.37
CA ASP A 315 8.57 23.50 -18.66
C ASP A 315 10.11 23.55 -18.57
N ILE A 316 10.63 23.97 -17.42
CA ILE A 316 12.08 24.08 -17.17
C ILE A 316 12.69 22.72 -16.82
N LEU A 317 11.93 21.89 -16.10
CA LEU A 317 12.39 20.60 -15.61
C LEU A 317 11.26 19.57 -15.79
N PRO A 318 11.12 19.01 -17.01
CA PRO A 318 10.09 18.02 -17.28
C PRO A 318 10.35 16.75 -16.46
N PRO A 319 9.31 15.95 -16.18
CA PRO A 319 9.47 14.66 -15.52
C PRO A 319 10.26 13.69 -16.40
N ASP A 320 10.99 12.78 -15.77
CA ASP A 320 11.74 11.73 -16.44
C ASP A 320 10.84 10.57 -16.86
N LYS A 321 9.84 10.28 -16.01
CA LYS A 321 8.85 9.22 -16.21
C LYS A 321 7.47 9.71 -15.83
N SER A 322 6.46 9.06 -16.39
CA SER A 322 5.06 9.27 -16.04
C SER A 322 4.39 7.92 -15.90
N TYR A 323 3.42 7.81 -14.98
CA TYR A 323 2.59 6.62 -14.84
C TYR A 323 1.12 6.98 -14.80
N ARG A 324 0.28 6.10 -15.35
CA ARG A 324 -1.17 6.19 -15.26
C ARG A 324 -1.72 4.90 -14.64
N LEU A 325 -2.23 5.01 -13.42
CA LEU A 325 -2.87 3.90 -12.71
C LEU A 325 -4.39 3.95 -12.92
N ARG A 326 -4.99 2.79 -13.17
CA ARG A 326 -6.45 2.58 -13.19
C ARG A 326 -6.80 1.36 -12.36
N TYR A 327 -7.90 1.43 -11.61
CA TYR A 327 -8.55 0.24 -11.06
C TYR A 327 -9.61 -0.23 -12.04
N LEU A 328 -9.59 -1.52 -12.35
CA LEU A 328 -10.47 -2.10 -13.35
C LEU A 328 -11.89 -2.22 -12.77
N SER A 329 -12.86 -1.78 -13.56
CA SER A 329 -14.28 -2.05 -13.28
C SER A 329 -14.65 -3.40 -13.86
N ASN A 330 -15.48 -4.17 -13.16
CA ASN A 330 -15.90 -5.48 -13.66
C ASN A 330 -17.20 -5.45 -14.47
N THR A 331 -17.50 -6.57 -15.14
CA THR A 331 -18.67 -6.72 -16.02
C THR A 331 -20.02 -6.57 -15.32
N LEU A 332 -20.13 -6.88 -14.02
CA LEU A 332 -21.37 -6.71 -13.25
C LEU A 332 -21.79 -5.23 -13.13
N ILE A 333 -20.85 -4.28 -13.12
CA ILE A 333 -21.18 -2.84 -13.13
C ILE A 333 -21.84 -2.41 -14.46
N ARG A 334 -21.42 -3.00 -15.59
CA ARG A 334 -21.96 -2.63 -16.91
C ARG A 334 -23.41 -3.11 -17.12
N ALA A 335 -23.80 -4.20 -16.46
CA ALA A 335 -25.06 -4.91 -16.73
C ALA A 335 -26.32 -4.35 -16.02
N GLY A 336 -26.20 -3.44 -15.05
CA GLY A 336 -27.36 -2.66 -14.59
C GLY A 336 -27.56 -2.60 -13.08
N GLN A 337 -27.03 -1.54 -12.48
CA GLN A 337 -27.67 -0.94 -11.31
C GLN A 337 -27.80 0.57 -11.47
N ARG A 338 -28.99 1.02 -11.88
CA ARG A 338 -29.50 2.35 -11.54
C ARG A 338 -29.85 2.35 -10.05
N GLU A 339 -28.86 2.50 -9.17
CA GLU A 339 -29.12 2.66 -7.73
C GLU A 339 -28.90 4.08 -7.23
N HIS A 340 -29.76 4.45 -6.27
CA HIS A 340 -30.04 5.80 -5.78
C HIS A 340 -28.81 6.60 -5.38
N ARG A 341 -28.77 7.87 -5.82
CA ARG A 341 -27.86 8.89 -5.29
C ARG A 341 -28.14 9.06 -3.79
N PRO A 342 -27.17 8.82 -2.89
CA PRO A 342 -27.29 9.38 -1.55
C PRO A 342 -27.00 10.88 -1.68
N HIS A 343 -28.04 11.70 -1.58
CA HIS A 343 -27.88 13.13 -1.34
C HIS A 343 -27.33 13.33 0.07
N THR A 344 -26.01 13.34 0.21
CA THR A 344 -25.35 13.90 1.39
C THR A 344 -24.18 14.77 0.95
N ASN A 345 -24.32 16.07 1.21
CA ASN A 345 -23.29 17.09 1.11
C ASN A 345 -22.16 16.80 2.13
N LEU A 346 -21.37 15.75 1.92
CA LEU A 346 -20.24 15.39 2.79
C LEU A 346 -19.13 16.45 2.82
N SER A 347 -19.02 17.25 1.75
CA SER A 347 -18.05 18.37 1.68
C SER A 347 -18.30 19.45 2.74
N ARG A 348 -19.53 19.60 3.25
CA ARG A 348 -19.87 20.58 4.29
C ARG A 348 -19.65 20.08 5.72
N LEU A 349 -19.61 18.76 5.93
CA LEU A 349 -19.52 18.16 7.27
C LEU A 349 -18.07 17.96 7.73
N ILE A 350 -17.14 17.64 6.83
CA ILE A 350 -15.71 17.50 7.15
C ILE A 350 -15.03 18.88 7.35
N ALA A 351 -15.56 19.94 6.72
CA ALA A 351 -15.02 21.29 6.83
C ALA A 351 -15.20 21.95 8.21
N ARG A 352 -16.15 21.48 9.04
CA ARG A 352 -16.49 22.10 10.32
C ARG A 352 -15.55 21.73 11.48
N PRO A 353 -15.19 20.46 11.75
CA PRO A 353 -14.22 20.15 12.80
C PRO A 353 -12.83 20.70 12.46
N LEU A 354 -12.51 20.78 11.16
CA LEU A 354 -11.25 21.29 10.65
C LEU A 354 -11.06 22.81 10.87
N ARG A 355 -12.15 23.60 10.76
CA ARG A 355 -12.14 25.04 11.06
C ARG A 355 -11.92 25.31 12.55
N THR A 356 -12.40 24.45 13.42
CA THR A 356 -12.22 24.58 14.88
C THR A 356 -10.77 24.29 15.28
N ILE A 357 -10.15 23.29 14.65
CA ILE A 357 -8.72 22.96 14.84
C ILE A 357 -7.81 24.08 14.28
N LEU A 358 -8.13 24.63 13.10
CA LEU A 358 -7.41 25.77 12.53
C LEU A 358 -7.52 27.05 13.38
N ARG A 359 -8.67 27.28 14.03
CA ARG A 359 -8.84 28.37 15.02
C ARG A 359 -8.03 28.13 16.30
N GLY A 360 -7.89 26.87 16.73
CA GLY A 360 -7.03 26.51 17.87
C GLY A 360 -5.54 26.74 17.59
N ILE A 361 -5.08 26.44 16.37
CA ILE A 361 -3.68 26.63 15.96
C ILE A 361 -3.34 28.12 15.77
N THR A 362 -4.26 28.91 15.22
CA THR A 362 -4.08 30.38 15.11
C THR A 362 -4.18 31.09 16.47
N PHE A 363 -4.97 30.57 17.41
CA PHE A 363 -5.02 31.05 18.80
C PHE A 363 -3.75 30.72 19.61
N LEU A 364 -3.11 29.58 19.34
CA LEU A 364 -1.82 29.22 19.93
C LEU A 364 -0.69 30.12 19.38
N GLN A 365 -0.72 30.47 18.09
CA GLN A 365 0.27 31.39 17.49
C GLN A 365 0.14 32.84 18.02
N SER A 366 -1.07 33.32 18.30
CA SER A 366 -1.25 34.66 18.90
C SER A 366 -0.81 34.73 20.37
N LYS A 367 -0.96 33.63 21.13
CA LYS A 367 -0.46 33.57 22.51
C LYS A 367 1.06 33.44 22.61
N THR A 368 1.73 32.86 21.61
CA THR A 368 3.20 32.84 21.57
C THR A 368 3.81 34.22 21.31
N GLU A 369 3.12 35.12 20.58
CA GLU A 369 3.57 36.52 20.45
C GLU A 369 3.37 37.33 21.73
N VAL A 370 2.30 37.06 22.49
CA VAL A 370 2.06 37.72 23.80
C VAL A 370 3.02 37.20 24.88
N ALA A 371 3.38 35.90 24.84
CA ALA A 371 4.41 35.33 25.72
C ALA A 371 5.81 35.89 25.39
N ARG A 372 6.13 36.11 24.11
CA ARG A 372 7.40 36.71 23.68
C ARG A 372 7.51 38.19 24.08
N ARG A 373 6.39 38.93 24.14
CA ARG A 373 6.34 40.31 24.68
C ARG A 373 6.37 40.39 26.21
N ARG A 374 5.89 39.36 26.93
CA ARG A 374 5.96 39.29 28.41
C ARG A 374 7.32 38.84 28.95
N LEU A 375 8.10 38.10 28.15
CA LEU A 375 9.49 37.73 28.49
C LEU A 375 10.50 38.86 28.24
N GLN A 376 10.11 39.94 27.57
CA GLN A 376 10.92 41.15 27.40
C GLN A 376 10.62 42.25 28.45
N SER A 377 9.65 42.02 29.35
CA SER A 377 9.30 42.97 30.43
C SER A 377 9.60 42.41 31.83
N THR A 378 10.49 41.42 31.94
CA THR A 378 11.04 40.95 33.23
C THR A 378 12.50 41.40 33.37
N THR A 379 12.75 42.64 32.97
CA THR A 379 13.89 43.44 33.40
C THR A 379 13.31 44.70 34.02
N ASP A 380 12.65 44.56 35.16
CA ASP A 380 12.58 45.63 36.15
C ASP A 380 11.95 45.10 37.45
N THR A 381 12.86 44.80 38.38
CA THR A 381 12.94 45.41 39.71
C THR A 381 11.67 45.56 40.58
N PHE A 382 11.84 45.13 41.83
CA PHE A 382 11.06 45.38 43.06
C PHE A 382 9.83 44.49 43.35
N ASP A 383 9.53 44.07 44.57
CA ASP A 383 10.21 43.88 45.87
C ASP A 383 9.10 43.38 46.84
N LYS A 384 9.46 42.56 47.84
CA LYS A 384 8.71 42.27 49.11
C LYS A 384 7.33 41.56 49.04
N LYS A 385 6.87 40.76 50.03
CA LYS A 385 7.42 40.03 51.20
C LYS A 385 6.24 39.19 51.78
N THR A 386 6.56 38.01 52.32
CA THR A 386 5.94 37.26 53.46
C THR A 386 4.47 36.77 53.45
N ALA A 387 4.33 35.46 53.67
CA ALA A 387 3.14 34.70 54.16
C ALA A 387 3.03 34.79 55.71
N PRO A 388 2.04 34.21 56.49
CA PRO A 388 1.38 32.90 56.25
C PRO A 388 -0.07 32.66 56.83
N LEU A 389 -0.57 31.41 56.64
CA LEU A 389 -1.58 30.64 57.41
C LEU A 389 -3.10 30.92 57.26
N LEU A 390 -3.85 29.96 56.68
CA LEU A 390 -4.91 29.13 57.32
C LEU A 390 -5.74 28.36 56.26
N ARG A 391 -6.09 27.11 56.57
CA ARG A 391 -6.83 26.16 55.72
C ARG A 391 -8.36 26.29 55.91
N GLN A 392 -9.05 26.48 54.77
CA GLN A 392 -10.36 25.93 54.32
C GLN A 392 -11.68 26.29 55.05
N PRO A 393 -12.89 26.04 54.49
CA PRO A 393 -13.33 25.79 53.08
C PRO A 393 -14.61 26.59 52.68
N THR A 394 -14.97 26.62 51.38
CA THR A 394 -16.35 26.64 50.80
C THR A 394 -16.28 27.06 49.31
N THR A 395 -16.54 26.14 48.38
CA THR A 395 -17.81 26.02 47.62
C THR A 395 -18.25 27.33 46.98
N ASN A 396 -18.10 27.44 45.64
CA ASN A 396 -19.02 28.13 44.70
C ASN A 396 -18.37 28.40 43.32
N LEU A 397 -17.86 27.38 42.64
CA LEU A 397 -17.47 27.50 41.21
C LEU A 397 -17.77 26.26 40.35
N LEU A 398 -18.60 25.33 40.85
CA LEU A 398 -19.06 24.15 40.11
C LEU A 398 -20.57 24.15 39.81
N GLU A 399 -21.35 25.06 40.40
CA GLU A 399 -22.81 25.10 40.17
C GLU A 399 -23.26 25.91 38.94
N HIS A 400 -22.40 26.74 38.34
CA HIS A 400 -22.73 27.41 37.06
C HIS A 400 -22.26 26.64 35.82
N ALA A 401 -21.70 25.43 35.98
CA ALA A 401 -21.28 24.60 34.87
C ALA A 401 -22.33 23.54 34.46
N ILE A 402 -23.38 23.33 35.26
CA ILE A 402 -24.32 22.22 35.05
C ILE A 402 -25.52 22.63 34.18
N ASP A 403 -26.01 23.88 34.25
CA ASP A 403 -27.12 24.35 33.39
C ASP A 403 -26.76 24.50 31.89
N GLY A 404 -25.47 24.51 31.55
CA GLY A 404 -25.00 24.58 30.17
C GLY A 404 -24.96 23.23 29.44
N THR A 405 -25.11 22.11 30.17
CA THR A 405 -24.94 20.76 29.60
C THR A 405 -26.27 20.14 29.15
N GLU A 406 -27.37 20.44 29.84
CA GLU A 406 -28.69 19.88 29.50
C GLU A 406 -29.30 20.51 28.22
N PHE A 407 -28.94 21.76 27.91
CA PHE A 407 -29.36 22.41 26.66
C PHE A 407 -28.58 21.92 25.42
N ILE A 408 -27.41 21.32 25.63
CA ILE A 408 -26.56 20.78 24.55
C ILE A 408 -26.97 19.34 24.20
N GLU A 409 -27.44 18.55 25.16
CA GLU A 409 -27.87 17.17 24.89
C GLU A 409 -29.16 17.10 24.05
N ARG A 410 -30.13 18.00 24.27
CA ARG A 410 -31.40 17.96 23.51
C ARG A 410 -31.29 18.40 22.04
N ARG A 411 -30.16 18.97 21.60
CA ARG A 411 -29.96 19.40 20.20
C ARG A 411 -29.10 18.44 19.37
N LEU A 412 -28.63 17.35 19.97
CA LEU A 412 -27.89 16.29 19.29
C LEU A 412 -28.79 15.17 18.73
N ASP A 413 -30.08 15.19 19.07
CA ASP A 413 -31.08 14.31 18.48
C ASP A 413 -31.71 14.92 17.22
N ARG A 414 -31.06 14.60 16.10
CA ARG A 414 -31.47 14.68 14.66
C ARG A 414 -30.65 15.72 13.86
N PRO A 415 -30.01 15.35 12.73
CA PRO A 415 -30.12 14.12 11.94
C PRO A 415 -28.82 13.27 12.01
N ARG A 416 -28.71 12.39 13.01
CA ARG A 416 -27.63 11.38 13.12
C ARG A 416 -27.98 10.01 12.50
N ARG A 417 -29.18 9.86 11.93
CA ARG A 417 -29.68 8.56 11.44
C ARG A 417 -28.97 8.00 10.19
N GLY A 418 -28.18 8.79 9.48
CA GLY A 418 -27.44 8.26 8.31
C GLY A 418 -26.13 7.58 8.69
N LEU A 419 -25.36 8.21 9.58
CA LEU A 419 -23.99 7.82 9.88
C LEU A 419 -23.92 6.82 11.03
N VAL A 420 -24.78 7.00 12.05
CA VAL A 420 -24.92 6.04 13.15
C VAL A 420 -25.55 4.75 12.65
N ASN A 421 -26.51 4.83 11.72
CA ASN A 421 -27.11 3.63 11.13
C ASN A 421 -26.14 2.92 10.17
N ALA A 422 -25.27 3.64 9.44
CA ALA A 422 -24.20 3.02 8.63
C ALA A 422 -23.08 2.40 9.48
N LEU A 423 -22.83 2.92 10.70
CA LEU A 423 -21.88 2.33 11.65
C LEU A 423 -22.47 1.12 12.38
N LEU A 424 -23.74 1.21 12.81
CA LEU A 424 -24.44 0.16 13.55
C LEU A 424 -24.91 -1.01 12.64
N HIS A 425 -25.23 -0.72 11.38
CA HIS A 425 -25.58 -1.72 10.36
C HIS A 425 -24.46 -1.87 9.33
N SER A 426 -23.21 -1.65 9.77
CA SER A 426 -22.04 -1.75 8.91
C SER A 426 -22.04 -3.09 8.20
N GLU A 427 -22.34 -4.21 8.85
CA GLU A 427 -22.40 -5.53 8.20
C GLU A 427 -23.40 -5.63 7.04
N THR A 428 -24.64 -5.14 7.18
CA THR A 428 -25.65 -5.11 6.09
C THR A 428 -25.42 -4.03 5.04
N TRP A 429 -24.76 -2.93 5.41
CA TRP A 429 -24.36 -1.88 4.46
C TRP A 429 -23.13 -2.29 3.66
N LEU A 430 -22.24 -3.07 4.29
CA LEU A 430 -21.05 -3.65 3.72
C LEU A 430 -21.34 -4.91 2.92
N SER A 431 -22.33 -5.73 3.27
CA SER A 431 -22.76 -6.89 2.45
C SER A 431 -23.12 -6.46 1.02
N ARG A 432 -23.77 -5.29 0.87
CA ARG A 432 -24.06 -4.66 -0.43
C ARG A 432 -22.82 -4.18 -1.19
N TRP A 433 -21.72 -3.85 -0.52
CA TRP A 433 -20.41 -3.54 -1.16
C TRP A 433 -19.58 -4.81 -1.43
N LYS A 434 -19.76 -5.83 -0.60
CA LYS A 434 -19.20 -7.18 -0.67
C LYS A 434 -19.70 -7.94 -1.92
N ALA A 435 -20.83 -7.52 -2.49
CA ALA A 435 -21.35 -8.01 -3.76
C ALA A 435 -20.66 -7.34 -4.98
N GLY A 436 -19.49 -7.87 -5.34
CA GLY A 436 -19.16 -8.15 -6.74
C GLY A 436 -18.95 -6.98 -7.70
N SER A 437 -18.86 -5.71 -7.28
CA SER A 437 -18.75 -4.57 -8.22
C SER A 437 -17.32 -4.08 -8.46
N LEU A 438 -16.46 -4.08 -7.44
CA LEU A 438 -15.10 -3.51 -7.54
C LEU A 438 -14.07 -4.34 -6.79
N ILE A 439 -14.49 -4.83 -5.63
CA ILE A 439 -13.72 -5.73 -4.78
C ILE A 439 -14.61 -6.94 -4.48
N VAL A 440 -14.06 -8.15 -4.61
CA VAL A 440 -14.78 -9.39 -4.26
C VAL A 440 -14.16 -9.96 -2.99
N GLY A 441 -14.94 -10.03 -1.91
CA GLY A 441 -14.46 -10.42 -0.58
C GLY A 441 -14.72 -11.87 -0.18
N TYR A 442 -15.45 -12.65 -0.96
CA TYR A 442 -15.93 -13.98 -0.56
C TYR A 442 -15.35 -15.10 -1.40
N ASN A 443 -14.68 -16.07 -0.75
CA ASN A 443 -14.35 -17.41 -1.24
C ASN A 443 -14.16 -17.46 -2.75
N ASN A 444 -13.19 -16.68 -3.24
CA ASN A 444 -13.02 -16.50 -4.67
C ASN A 444 -11.85 -17.28 -5.24
N ILE A 445 -12.03 -17.68 -6.50
CA ILE A 445 -11.04 -18.31 -7.35
C ILE A 445 -10.93 -17.48 -8.62
N GLY A 446 -9.72 -17.04 -8.93
CA GLY A 446 -9.41 -16.34 -10.17
C GLY A 446 -8.94 -17.30 -11.26
N GLU A 447 -9.67 -17.32 -12.36
CA GLU A 447 -9.27 -17.94 -13.62
C GLU A 447 -8.65 -16.85 -14.52
N ILE A 448 -7.42 -17.07 -14.98
CA ILE A 448 -6.72 -16.16 -15.88
C ILE A 448 -6.74 -16.73 -17.28
N SER A 449 -7.22 -15.94 -18.23
CA SER A 449 -7.24 -16.29 -19.64
C SER A 449 -6.57 -15.18 -20.45
N PHE A 450 -5.89 -15.59 -21.51
CA PHE A 450 -5.29 -14.69 -22.49
C PHE A 450 -6.06 -14.87 -23.79
N ASP A 451 -6.55 -13.76 -24.33
CA ASP A 451 -7.10 -13.72 -25.68
C ASP A 451 -6.03 -13.07 -26.55
N TRP A 452 -5.45 -13.86 -27.45
CA TRP A 452 -4.20 -13.54 -28.11
C TRP A 452 -4.32 -13.85 -29.60
N ASP A 453 -4.59 -12.80 -30.37
CA ASP A 453 -4.62 -12.85 -31.83
C ASP A 453 -3.62 -11.84 -32.42
N THR A 454 -3.62 -11.66 -33.74
CA THR A 454 -2.70 -10.74 -34.44
C THR A 454 -2.97 -9.27 -34.12
N ASP A 455 -4.21 -8.92 -33.78
CA ASP A 455 -4.71 -7.56 -33.62
C ASP A 455 -5.04 -7.21 -32.16
N THR A 456 -5.25 -8.22 -31.31
CA THR A 456 -5.71 -8.11 -29.92
C THR A 456 -4.82 -8.96 -29.00
N LYS A 457 -4.43 -8.35 -27.88
CA LYS A 457 -3.63 -8.97 -26.84
C LYS A 457 -4.27 -8.63 -25.51
N ASP A 458 -5.31 -9.35 -25.16
CA ASP A 458 -6.10 -9.09 -23.96
C ASP A 458 -5.81 -10.14 -22.88
N VAL A 459 -5.81 -9.67 -21.64
CA VAL A 459 -5.80 -10.56 -20.48
C VAL A 459 -7.09 -10.36 -19.70
N LYS A 460 -7.61 -11.48 -19.20
CA LYS A 460 -8.86 -11.53 -18.47
C LYS A 460 -8.67 -12.30 -17.16
N GLN A 461 -9.18 -11.74 -16.07
CA GLN A 461 -9.44 -12.47 -14.85
C GLN A 461 -10.94 -12.68 -14.70
N LYS A 462 -11.38 -13.93 -14.74
CA LYS A 462 -12.72 -14.33 -14.32
C LYS A 462 -12.66 -14.79 -12.87
N LEU A 463 -13.36 -14.07 -12.00
CA LEU A 463 -13.46 -14.42 -10.58
C LEU A 463 -14.77 -15.14 -10.33
N TRP A 464 -14.66 -16.39 -9.89
CA TRP A 464 -15.75 -17.18 -9.35
C TRP A 464 -15.84 -16.90 -7.84
N TRP A 465 -17.02 -16.64 -7.31
CA TRP A 465 -17.18 -16.30 -5.89
C TRP A 465 -18.53 -16.73 -5.33
N TYR A 466 -18.54 -17.00 -4.02
CA TYR A 466 -19.74 -17.34 -3.25
C TYR A 466 -20.54 -16.07 -2.92
N ASN A 467 -21.81 -16.02 -3.33
CA ASN A 467 -22.71 -14.94 -2.92
C ASN A 467 -23.62 -15.40 -1.77
N PRO A 468 -23.50 -14.82 -0.56
CA PRO A 468 -24.38 -15.13 0.57
C PRO A 468 -25.87 -14.91 0.29
N ASP A 469 -26.21 -13.95 -0.58
CA ASP A 469 -27.61 -13.64 -0.94
C ASP A 469 -28.21 -14.66 -1.92
N ASN A 470 -27.37 -15.49 -2.57
CA ASN A 470 -27.81 -16.54 -3.49
C ASN A 470 -26.84 -17.73 -3.41
N PRO A 471 -26.91 -18.54 -2.33
CA PRO A 471 -25.92 -19.58 -2.03
C PRO A 471 -25.92 -20.71 -3.05
N ASP A 472 -27.06 -20.96 -3.71
CA ASP A 472 -27.23 -22.06 -4.66
C ASP A 472 -26.65 -21.75 -6.06
N ARG A 473 -26.17 -20.52 -6.29
CA ARG A 473 -25.66 -20.10 -7.59
C ARG A 473 -24.27 -19.48 -7.47
N LEU A 474 -23.30 -20.16 -8.04
CA LEU A 474 -21.95 -19.62 -8.23
C LEU A 474 -22.02 -18.36 -9.09
N GLN A 475 -21.48 -17.25 -8.57
CA GLN A 475 -21.40 -15.99 -9.31
C GLN A 475 -20.03 -15.85 -9.95
N SER A 476 -19.99 -15.18 -11.09
CA SER A 476 -18.74 -14.80 -11.74
C SER A 476 -18.74 -13.34 -12.13
N THR A 477 -17.59 -12.70 -11.99
CA THR A 477 -17.34 -11.35 -12.51
C THR A 477 -16.02 -11.32 -13.27
N GLU A 478 -15.90 -10.44 -14.25
CA GLU A 478 -14.74 -10.43 -15.15
C GLU A 478 -14.08 -9.07 -15.16
N TYR A 479 -12.74 -9.09 -15.07
CA TYR A 479 -11.88 -7.95 -15.31
C TYR A 479 -11.08 -8.20 -16.59
N ILE A 480 -11.24 -7.33 -17.59
CA ILE A 480 -10.59 -7.45 -18.89
C ILE A 480 -9.69 -6.25 -19.08
N GLN A 481 -8.47 -6.46 -19.57
CA GLN A 481 -7.52 -5.40 -19.85
C GLN A 481 -6.67 -5.74 -21.08
N ALA A 482 -6.56 -4.78 -21.99
CA ALA A 482 -5.65 -4.86 -23.12
C ALA A 482 -4.19 -4.69 -22.69
N LEU A 483 -3.32 -5.52 -23.25
CA LEU A 483 -1.87 -5.50 -23.09
C LEU A 483 -1.15 -4.70 -24.18
N THR A 484 -1.88 -3.91 -24.97
CA THR A 484 -1.31 -2.92 -25.88
C THR A 484 -0.44 -1.94 -25.09
N LEU A 485 0.76 -1.68 -25.63
CA LEU A 485 1.67 -0.71 -25.05
C LEU A 485 1.09 0.68 -25.23
N PRO A 486 1.21 1.57 -24.23
CA PRO A 486 0.72 2.92 -24.38
C PRO A 486 1.60 3.68 -25.36
N GLU A 487 0.96 4.50 -26.20
CA GLU A 487 1.68 5.35 -27.15
C GLU A 487 2.27 6.57 -26.43
N PRO A 488 3.34 7.19 -26.96
CA PRO A 488 3.90 8.42 -26.38
C PRO A 488 2.89 9.57 -26.28
N GLU A 489 1.92 9.63 -27.19
CA GLU A 489 0.85 10.64 -27.22
C GLU A 489 -0.20 10.47 -26.11
N ASP A 490 -0.33 9.27 -25.55
CA ASP A 490 -1.22 8.98 -24.43
C ASP A 490 -0.64 9.42 -23.07
N GLU A 491 0.64 9.79 -23.05
CA GLU A 491 1.35 10.21 -21.83
C GLU A 491 0.62 11.38 -21.15
N PRO A 492 0.51 11.40 -19.81
CA PRO A 492 -0.11 12.51 -19.10
C PRO A 492 0.47 13.87 -19.52
N ALA A 493 -0.41 14.75 -20.02
CA ALA A 493 -0.03 16.07 -20.50
C ALA A 493 0.55 16.96 -19.39
N LEU A 494 1.59 17.71 -19.72
CA LEU A 494 2.14 18.72 -18.82
C LEU A 494 1.14 19.88 -18.61
N PRO A 495 1.05 20.42 -17.39
CA PRO A 495 -0.01 21.34 -16.96
C PRO A 495 0.04 22.75 -17.55
#